data_AF-A0AAU5LC48-F1
#
_entry.id   AF-A0AAU5LC48-F1
#
_cell.length_a   1.000
_cell.length_b   1.000
_cell.length_c   1.000
_cell.angle_alpha   90.00
_cell.angle_beta   90.00
_cell.angle_gamma   90.00
#
_symmetry.space_group_name_H-M   'P 1'
#
loop_
_entity.id
_entity.type
_entity.pdbx_description
1 polymer ?
#
loop_
_entity_poly.entity_id
_entity_poly.type
_entity_poly.pdbx_seq_one_letter_code
_entity_poly.pdbx_strand_id
1 'polypeptide(L)' 'MTALIVANQTVIADAGRPKLLLHANPGAVIGPAEVAWCREKGAALTIIDLGPGTHFLPEDQPAAIAAALTQWLS' A
#
# COMPACT_ATOMS: atom_id res chain seq x y z
N MET A 1 -15.12 -11.23 -10.95
CA MET A 1 -14.63 -10.29 -9.91
C MET A 1 -15.80 -9.38 -9.55
N THR A 2 -16.17 -9.22 -8.28
CA THR A 2 -17.36 -8.46 -7.88
C THR A 2 -17.17 -6.95 -8.15
N ALA A 3 -18.27 -6.21 -8.35
CA ALA A 3 -18.24 -4.77 -8.67
C ALA A 3 -17.48 -3.94 -7.60
N LEU A 4 -17.53 -4.38 -6.33
CA LEU A 4 -16.84 -3.72 -5.22
C LEU A 4 -15.31 -3.83 -5.33
N ILE A 5 -14.79 -4.97 -5.79
CA ILE A 5 -13.35 -5.19 -6.00
C ILE A 5 -12.86 -4.30 -7.15
N VAL A 6 -13.63 -4.23 -8.24
CA VAL A 6 -13.31 -3.39 -9.40
C VAL A 6 -13.36 -1.90 -9.06
N ALA A 7 -14.35 -1.46 -8.28
CA ALA A 7 -14.46 -0.07 -7.83
C ALA A 7 -13.25 0.39 -6.98
N ASN A 8 -12.67 -0.51 -6.18
CA ASN A 8 -11.47 -0.18 -5.41
C ASN A 8 -10.20 -0.16 -6.28
N GLN A 9 -10.16 -0.94 -7.38
CA GLN A 9 -9.04 -0.90 -8.33
C GLN A 9 -8.96 0.44 -9.07
N THR A 10 -10.10 1.08 -9.39
CA THR A 10 -10.09 2.39 -10.05
C THR A 10 -9.51 3.48 -9.17
N VAL A 11 -9.70 3.41 -7.84
CA VAL A 11 -9.05 4.33 -6.89
C VAL A 11 -7.53 4.24 -6.99
N ILE A 12 -6.98 3.02 -7.10
CA ILE A 12 -5.53 2.82 -7.22
C ILE A 12 -4.99 3.39 -8.53
N ALA A 13 -5.75 3.30 -9.63
CA ALA A 13 -5.37 3.81 -10.94
C ALA A 13 -5.64 5.32 -11.16
N ASP A 14 -6.32 5.99 -10.22
CA ASP A 14 -6.72 7.40 -10.37
C ASP A 14 -5.55 8.37 -10.12
N ALA A 15 -5.10 9.08 -11.16
CA ALA A 15 -4.01 10.06 -11.06
C ALA A 15 -4.38 11.35 -10.29
N GLY A 16 -5.67 11.66 -10.15
CA GLY A 16 -6.16 12.86 -9.47
C GLY A 16 -6.14 12.76 -7.94
N ARG A 17 -5.76 11.61 -7.40
CA ARG A 17 -5.83 11.33 -5.95
C ARG A 17 -4.47 10.85 -5.45
N PRO A 18 -3.72 11.62 -4.64
CA PRO A 18 -2.52 11.12 -3.99
C PRO A 18 -2.86 9.95 -3.07
N LYS A 19 -2.06 8.88 -3.13
CA LYS A 19 -2.25 7.66 -2.34
C LYS A 19 -0.92 7.16 -1.80
N LEU A 20 -0.98 6.47 -0.66
CA LEU A 20 0.15 5.81 -0.03
C LEU A 20 -0.22 4.35 0.26
N LEU A 21 0.61 3.42 -0.22
CA LEU A 21 0.58 2.01 0.15
C LEU A 21 1.78 1.70 1.03
N LEU A 22 1.52 1.37 2.30
CA LEU A 22 2.49 0.81 3.22
C LEU A 22 2.36 -0.71 3.18
N HIS A 23 3.45 -1.42 2.89
CA HIS A 23 3.46 -2.88 2.84
C HIS A 23 4.67 -3.46 3.59
N ALA A 24 4.64 -4.77 3.81
CA ALA A 24 5.69 -5.52 4.47
C ALA A 24 5.92 -6.85 3.75
N ASN A 25 6.98 -7.58 4.14
CA ASN A 25 7.38 -8.86 3.59
C ASN A 25 7.36 -9.95 4.69
N PRO A 26 6.67 -11.10 4.50
CA PRO A 26 5.96 -11.54 3.29
C PRO A 26 4.60 -10.85 3.06
N GLY A 27 4.11 -10.09 4.02
CA GLY A 27 2.74 -9.57 3.99
C GLY A 27 1.71 -10.66 4.30
N ALA A 28 0.42 -10.32 4.14
CA ALA A 28 -0.68 -11.25 4.39
C ALA A 28 -1.73 -11.17 3.27
N VAL A 29 -2.59 -10.15 3.32
CA VAL A 29 -3.59 -9.89 2.26
C VAL A 29 -2.94 -9.16 1.08
N ILE A 30 -1.99 -8.28 1.36
CA ILE A 30 -1.17 -7.60 0.35
C ILE A 30 0.19 -8.28 0.34
N GLY A 31 0.41 -9.14 -0.65
CA GLY A 31 1.68 -9.84 -0.87
C GLY A 31 2.43 -9.30 -2.09
N PRO A 32 3.50 -9.99 -2.52
CA PRO A 32 4.33 -9.55 -3.64
C PRO A 32 3.58 -9.32 -4.95
N ALA A 33 2.55 -10.13 -5.24
CA ALA A 33 1.75 -10.01 -6.46
C ALA A 33 0.90 -8.73 -6.45
N GLU A 34 0.25 -8.42 -5.33
CA GLU A 34 -0.55 -7.21 -5.18
C GLU A 34 0.34 -5.96 -5.23
N VAL A 35 1.52 -5.99 -4.59
CA VAL A 35 2.48 -4.89 -4.66
C VAL A 35 2.98 -4.69 -6.10
N ALA A 36 3.29 -5.78 -6.82
CA ALA A 36 3.70 -5.69 -8.22
C ALA A 36 2.60 -5.07 -9.10
N TRP A 37 1.34 -5.49 -8.92
CA TRP A 37 0.20 -4.91 -9.63
C TRP A 37 0.03 -3.42 -9.30
N CYS A 38 0.15 -3.03 -8.03
CA CYS A 38 0.10 -1.62 -7.62
C CYS A 38 1.23 -0.79 -8.23
N ARG A 39 2.44 -1.35 -8.35
CA ARG A 39 3.58 -0.69 -9.03
C ARG A 39 3.32 -0.52 -10.53
N GLU A 40 2.66 -1.49 -11.16
CA GLU A 40 2.37 -1.46 -12.60
C GLU A 40 1.19 -0.56 -12.96
N LYS A 41 0.12 -0.57 -12.16
CA LYS A 41 -1.18 0.06 -12.47
C LYS A 41 -1.47 1.30 -11.64
N GLY A 42 -0.78 1.51 -10.53
CA GLY A 42 -1.02 2.64 -9.65
C GLY A 42 -0.63 3.96 -10.29
N ALA A 43 -1.48 4.98 -10.13
CA ALA A 43 -1.18 6.36 -10.50
C ALA A 43 -1.23 7.25 -9.26
N ALA A 44 -0.32 8.23 -9.16
CA ALA A 44 -0.14 9.04 -7.94
C ALA A 44 -0.07 8.19 -6.65
N LEU A 45 0.54 7.00 -6.75
CA LEU A 45 0.65 6.03 -5.67
C LEU A 45 2.11 5.95 -5.19
N THR A 46 2.34 6.39 -3.95
CA THR A 46 3.61 6.15 -3.25
C THR A 46 3.56 4.77 -2.61
N ILE A 47 4.61 3.96 -2.78
CA ILE A 47 4.67 2.59 -2.27
C ILE A 47 5.93 2.43 -1.43
N ILE A 48 5.75 2.15 -0.13
CA ILE A 48 6.84 2.03 0.84
C ILE A 48 6.81 0.63 1.45
N ASP A 49 7.97 -0.04 1.39
CA ASP A 49 8.22 -1.29 2.09
C ASP A 49 8.73 -0.98 3.50
N LEU A 50 8.04 -1.49 4.51
CA LEU A 50 8.36 -1.31 5.93
C LEU A 50 9.23 -2.43 6.49
N GLY A 51 9.63 -3.40 5.66
CA GLY A 51 10.45 -4.53 6.06
C GLY A 51 9.62 -5.73 6.53
N PRO A 52 10.09 -6.51 7.51
CA PRO A 52 9.41 -7.72 7.98
C PRO A 52 8.04 -7.41 8.60
N GLY A 53 7.01 -8.19 8.26
CA GLY A 53 5.67 -8.06 8.85
C GLY A 53 4.59 -8.82 8.10
N THR A 54 3.44 -9.01 8.75
CA THR A 54 2.30 -9.74 8.15
C THR A 54 1.02 -8.90 8.14
N HIS A 55 -0.01 -9.27 8.91
CA HIS A 55 -1.33 -8.63 8.88
C HIS A 55 -1.42 -7.44 9.83
N PHE A 56 -0.96 -7.60 11.07
CA PHE A 56 -1.02 -6.57 12.11
C PHE A 56 0.19 -5.64 12.06
N LEU A 57 0.45 -5.07 10.88
CA LEU A 57 1.63 -4.24 10.63
C LEU A 57 1.78 -3.02 11.57
N PRO A 58 0.70 -2.38 12.08
CA PRO A 58 0.81 -1.38 13.13
C PRO A 58 1.41 -1.89 14.44
N GLU A 59 1.23 -3.16 14.77
CA GLU A 59 1.81 -3.80 15.97
C GLU A 59 3.26 -4.24 15.71
N ASP A 60 3.54 -4.74 14.52
CA ASP A 60 4.88 -5.21 14.13
C ASP A 60 5.86 -4.04 13.86
N GLN A 61 5.39 -2.98 13.19
CA GLN A 61 6.23 -1.90 12.65
C GLN A 61 5.69 -0.48 12.96
N PRO A 62 5.32 -0.16 14.21
CA PRO A 62 4.69 1.13 14.56
C PRO A 62 5.57 2.33 14.21
N ALA A 63 6.87 2.24 14.51
CA ALA A 63 7.82 3.33 14.26
C ALA A 63 8.06 3.56 12.75
N ALA A 64 8.15 2.49 11.97
CA ALA A 64 8.34 2.60 10.52
C ALA A 64 7.09 3.19 9.84
N ILE A 65 5.89 2.82 10.28
CA ILE A 65 4.63 3.42 9.82
C ILE A 65 4.61 4.92 10.13
N ALA A 66 4.92 5.31 11.37
CA ALA A 66 4.93 6.72 11.77
C ALA A 66 5.90 7.53 10.91
N ALA A 67 7.13 7.04 10.71
CA ALA A 67 8.13 7.71 9.88
C ALA A 67 7.66 7.87 8.43
N ALA A 68 7.11 6.81 7.83
CA ALA A 68 6.61 6.83 6.46
C ALA A 68 5.44 7.81 6.28
N LEU A 69 4.51 7.87 7.24
CA LEU A 69 3.39 8.82 7.21
C LEU A 69 3.86 10.26 7.36
N THR A 70 4.75 10.55 8.32
CA THR A 70 5.30 11.90 8.50
C THR A 70 6.04 12.37 7.25
N GLN A 71 6.85 11.50 6.65
CA GLN A 71 7.55 11.82 5.40
C GLN A 71 6.58 12.11 4.25
N TRP A 72 5.49 11.35 4.13
CA TRP A 72 4.55 11.52 3.02
C TRP A 72 3.66 12.76 3.15
N LEU A 73 3.37 13.20 4.39
CA LEU A 73 2.52 14.37 4.66
C LEU A 73 3.27 15.71 4.67
N SER A 74 4.61 15.68 4.60
CA SER A 74 5.46 16.88 4.60
C SER A 74 5.54 17.51 3.21
#